data_AF-A0A1Y5KCB9-F1
#
_entry.id   AF-A0A1Y5KCB9-F1
#
_cell.length_a   1.000
_cell.length_b   1.000
_cell.length_c   1.000
_cell.angle_alpha   90.00
_cell.angle_beta   90.00
_cell.angle_gamma   90.00
#
_symmetry.space_group_name_H-M   'P 1'
#
loop_
_entity.id
_entity.type
_entity.pdbx_description
1 polymer ?
#
loop_
_entity_poly.entity_id
_entity_poly.type
_entity_poly.pdbx_seq_one_letter_code
_entity_poly.pdbx_strand_id
1 'polypeptide(L)'
;MNRFVFHIAVCVVCIILPVILVLYNYWDIYQPKIGAVGDGKPNYPSLPQLIPPILCFLMGIGNLPVAIVRYKQNKITQQNESENED
;
A
#
# COMPACT_ATOMS: atom_id res chain seq x y z
N MET A 1 -5.53 17.66 -8.72
CA MET A 1 -5.93 16.69 -7.66
C MET A 1 -5.43 17.21 -6.33
N ASN A 2 -6.27 17.27 -5.29
CA ASN A 2 -5.85 17.80 -3.98
C ASN A 2 -4.70 16.95 -3.40
N ARG A 3 -3.58 17.58 -3.02
CA ARG A 3 -2.37 16.91 -2.51
C ARG A 3 -2.66 15.96 -1.35
N PHE A 4 -3.62 16.32 -0.51
CA PHE A 4 -4.04 15.51 0.64
C PHE A 4 -4.80 14.24 0.23
N VAL A 5 -5.65 14.34 -0.79
CA VAL A 5 -6.38 13.20 -1.37
C VAL A 5 -5.39 12.26 -2.07
N PHE A 6 -4.42 12.81 -2.80
CA PHE A 6 -3.34 12.01 -3.40
C PHE A 6 -2.54 11.24 -2.35
N HIS A 7 -2.17 11.91 -1.24
CA HIS A 7 -1.42 11.27 -0.17
C HIS A 7 -2.19 10.11 0.49
N ILE A 8 -3.50 10.27 0.71
CA ILE A 8 -4.37 9.18 1.19
C ILE A 8 -4.41 8.03 0.18
N ALA A 9 -4.59 8.33 -1.11
CA ALA A 9 -4.62 7.31 -2.16
C ALA A 9 -3.31 6.51 -2.23
N VAL A 10 -2.15 7.17 -2.13
CA VAL A 10 -0.85 6.50 -2.07
C VAL A 10 -0.75 5.59 -0.85
N CYS A 11 -1.19 6.04 0.33
CA CYS A 11 -1.20 5.20 1.54
C CYS A 11 -2.07 3.94 1.34
N VAL A 12 -3.24 4.07 0.72
CA VAL A 12 -4.12 2.94 0.41
C VAL A 12 -3.46 1.97 -0.57
N VAL A 13 -2.79 2.47 -1.61
CA VAL A 13 -2.03 1.61 -2.54
C VAL A 13 -0.91 0.87 -1.82
N CYS A 14 -0.15 1.54 -0.95
CA CYS A 14 0.89 0.90 -0.13
C CYS A 14 0.36 -0.19 0.81
N ILE A 15 -0.93 -0.18 1.17
CA ILE A 15 -1.57 -1.22 1.97
C ILE A 15 -2.03 -2.39 1.08
N ILE A 16 -2.65 -2.09 -0.06
CA ILE A 16 -3.26 -3.10 -0.94
C ILE A 16 -2.21 -3.87 -1.74
N LEU A 17 -1.20 -3.17 -2.28
CA LEU A 17 -0.22 -3.76 -3.20
C LEU A 17 0.59 -4.90 -2.55
N PRO A 18 1.09 -4.79 -1.30
CA PRO A 18 1.73 -5.91 -0.61
C PRO A 18 0.80 -7.11 -0.41
N VAL A 19 -0.49 -6.88 -0.14
CA VAL A 19 -1.47 -7.96 0.04
C VAL A 19 -1.67 -8.74 -1.27
N ILE A 20 -1.80 -8.03 -2.39
CA ILE A 20 -1.89 -8.65 -3.72
C ILE A 20 -0.62 -9.44 -4.03
N LEU A 21 0.55 -8.89 -3.74
CA LEU A 21 1.83 -9.57 -3.96
C LEU A 21 1.94 -10.86 -3.12
N VAL A 22 1.51 -10.85 -1.87
CA VAL A 22 1.52 -12.06 -1.02
C VAL A 22 0.56 -13.12 -1.57
N LEU A 23 -0.65 -12.73 -1.97
CA LEU A 23 -1.62 -13.65 -2.58
C LEU A 23 -1.11 -14.25 -3.89
N TYR A 24 -0.48 -13.42 -4.73
CA TYR A 24 0.11 -13.86 -5.99
C TYR A 24 1.27 -14.83 -5.75
N ASN A 25 2.19 -14.51 -4.83
CA ASN A 25 3.28 -15.42 -4.48
C ASN A 25 2.76 -16.73 -3.87
N TYR A 26 1.75 -16.66 -3.00
CA TYR A 26 1.12 -17.85 -2.44
C TYR A 26 0.57 -18.73 -3.58
N TRP A 27 -0.20 -18.16 -4.50
CA TRP A 27 -0.71 -18.87 -5.67
C TRP A 27 0.41 -19.50 -6.51
N ASP A 28 1.46 -18.73 -6.83
CA ASP A 28 2.58 -19.16 -7.68
C ASP A 28 3.44 -20.28 -7.05
N ILE A 29 3.53 -20.35 -5.72
CA ILE A 29 4.25 -21.40 -4.99
C ILE A 29 3.57 -22.77 -5.15
N TYR A 30 2.25 -22.82 -5.16
CA TYR A 30 1.49 -24.07 -5.29
C TYR A 30 1.30 -24.52 -6.73
N GLN A 31 1.64 -23.68 -7.71
CA GLN A 31 1.58 -24.06 -9.10
C GLN A 31 2.76 -25.01 -9.41
N PRO A 32 2.52 -26.25 -9.85
CA PRO A 32 3.59 -27.19 -10.14
C PRO A 32 4.37 -26.70 -11.37
N LYS A 33 5.57 -26.18 -11.14
CA LYS A 33 6.49 -25.74 -12.19
C LYS A 33 7.29 -26.95 -12.68
N ILE A 34 6.67 -27.73 -13.57
CA ILE A 34 7.25 -28.93 -14.19
C ILE A 34 7.58 -28.61 -15.66
N GLY A 35 8.85 -28.70 -16.06
CA GLY A 35 9.30 -28.44 -17.44
C GLY A 35 10.69 -27.79 -17.51
N ALA A 36 11.07 -27.24 -18.67
CA ALA A 36 12.40 -26.66 -18.93
C ALA A 36 12.85 -25.51 -18.01
N VAL A 37 11.96 -25.04 -17.13
CA VAL A 37 12.16 -23.87 -16.25
C VAL A 37 11.98 -24.18 -14.75
N GLY A 38 11.86 -25.45 -14.33
CA GLY A 38 11.73 -25.76 -12.90
C GLY A 38 11.77 -27.24 -12.50
N ASP A 39 12.32 -27.49 -11.29
CA ASP A 39 12.52 -28.82 -10.70
C ASP A 39 11.28 -29.36 -9.95
N GLY A 40 10.11 -28.73 -10.11
CA GLY A 40 8.87 -29.11 -9.41
C GLY A 40 8.85 -28.83 -7.90
N LYS A 41 9.88 -28.18 -7.34
CA LYS A 41 9.95 -27.83 -5.92
C LYS A 41 9.27 -26.47 -5.65
N PRO A 42 8.49 -26.34 -4.56
CA PRO A 42 7.95 -25.06 -4.14
C PRO A 42 9.08 -24.08 -3.84
N ASN A 43 9.06 -22.89 -4.45
CA ASN A 43 10.05 -21.84 -4.21
C ASN A 43 9.50 -20.83 -3.21
N TYR A 44 9.80 -21.03 -1.92
CA TYR A 44 9.36 -20.13 -0.86
C TYR A 44 10.15 -18.82 -0.91
N PRO A 45 9.48 -17.66 -0.72
CA PRO A 45 10.16 -16.37 -0.70
C PRO A 45 11.16 -16.31 0.44
N SER A 46 12.38 -15.86 0.14
CA SER A 46 13.43 -15.67 1.13
C SER A 46 13.16 -14.44 1.99
N LEU A 47 13.75 -14.37 3.20
CA LEU A 47 13.60 -13.21 4.09
C LEU A 47 13.90 -11.86 3.41
N PRO A 48 14.96 -11.72 2.58
CA PRO A 48 15.21 -10.48 1.84
C PRO A 48 14.08 -10.07 0.88
N GLN A 49 13.31 -11.02 0.35
CA GLN A 49 12.18 -10.76 -0.54
C GLN A 49 10.91 -10.34 0.23
N LEU A 50 10.79 -10.75 1.50
CA LEU A 50 9.66 -10.40 2.37
C LEU A 50 9.81 -9.03 3.04
N ILE A 51 11.05 -8.56 3.27
CA ILE A 51 11.29 -7.27 3.94
C ILE A 51 10.63 -6.08 3.19
N PRO A 52 10.83 -5.90 1.87
CA PRO A 52 10.25 -4.77 1.15
C PRO A 52 8.71 -4.67 1.23
N PRO A 53 7.92 -5.73 0.96
CA PRO A 53 6.46 -5.65 1.05
C PRO A 53 5.98 -5.41 2.50
N ILE A 54 6.66 -5.96 3.50
CA ILE A 54 6.33 -5.71 4.92
C ILE A 54 6.55 -4.24 5.27
N LEU A 55 7.70 -3.67 4.91
CA LEU A 55 7.99 -2.26 5.18
C LEU A 55 7.02 -1.32 4.43
N CYS A 56 6.69 -1.65 3.18
CA CYS A 56 5.72 -0.90 2.38
C CYS A 56 4.34 -0.89 3.07
N PHE A 57 3.88 -2.04 3.55
CA PHE A 57 2.63 -2.19 4.28
C PHE A 57 2.62 -1.39 5.59
N LEU A 58 3.68 -1.49 6.39
CA LEU A 58 3.82 -0.75 7.65
C LEU A 58 3.85 0.76 7.42
N MET A 59 4.54 1.24 6.38
CA MET A 59 4.53 2.65 6.01
C MET A 59 3.14 3.13 5.57
N GLY A 60 2.39 2.32 4.83
CA GLY A 60 1.02 2.63 4.45
C GLY A 60 0.10 2.80 5.67
N ILE A 61 0.12 1.85 6.59
CA ILE A 61 -0.68 1.89 7.83
C ILE A 61 -0.27 3.06 8.72
N GLY A 62 1.04 3.27 8.93
CA GLY A 62 1.52 4.32 9.82
C GLY A 62 1.20 5.73 9.32
N ASN A 63 1.25 5.95 8.00
CA ASN A 63 1.03 7.27 7.40
C ASN A 63 -0.45 7.59 7.13
N LEU A 64 -1.32 6.58 7.05
CA LEU A 64 -2.74 6.79 6.74
C LEU A 64 -3.48 7.67 7.77
N PRO A 65 -3.35 7.46 9.10
CA PRO A 65 -3.99 8.33 10.10
C PRO A 65 -3.53 9.78 9.99
N VAL A 66 -2.22 9.98 9.80
CA VAL A 66 -1.62 11.32 9.65
C VAL A 66 -2.16 12.01 8.39
N ALA A 67 -2.28 11.26 7.29
CA ALA A 67 -2.85 11.76 6.03
C ALA A 67 -4.31 12.21 6.20
N ILE A 68 -5.13 11.43 6.92
CA ILE A 68 -6.54 11.73 7.18
C ILE A 68 -6.68 12.97 8.06
N VAL A 69 -5.90 13.08 9.14
CA VAL A 69 -5.93 14.25 10.03
C VAL A 69 -5.56 15.52 9.27
N ARG A 70 -4.49 15.47 8.47
CA ARG A 70 -4.06 16.62 7.64
C ARG A 70 -5.12 17.01 6.60
N TYR A 71 -5.79 16.04 5.98
CA TYR A 71 -6.88 16.30 5.05
C TYR A 71 -8.05 17.01 5.76
N LYS A 72 -8.43 16.53 6.95
CA LYS A 72 -9.51 17.12 7.75
C LYS A 72 -9.19 18.55 8.18
N GLN A 73 -7.96 18.81 8.63
CA GLN A 73 -7.50 20.16 8.97
C GLN A 73 -7.55 21.10 7.77
N ASN A 74 -7.04 20.69 6.61
CA ASN A 74 -7.09 21.52 5.41
C ASN A 74 -8.52 21.84 4.97
N LYS A 75 -9.45 20.89 5.11
CA LYS A 75 -10.86 21.11 4.78
C LYS A 75 -11.51 22.16 5.71
N ILE A 76 -11.20 22.11 7.01
CA ILE A 76 -11.71 23.08 7.98
C ILE A 76 -11.14 24.48 7.70
N THR A 77 -9.84 24.60 7.43
CA THR A 77 -9.22 25.89 7.10
C THR A 77 -9.85 26.53 5.87
N GLN A 78 -10.07 25.76 4.80
CA GLN A 78 -10.70 26.30 3.59
C GLN A 78 -12.15 26.73 3.80
N GLN A 79 -12.89 26.05 4.68
CA GLN A 79 -14.26 26.42 5.01
C GLN A 79 -14.32 27.74 5.81
N ASN A 80 -13.40 27.93 6.76
CA ASN A 80 -13.32 29.17 7.53
C ASN A 80 -12.87 30.36 6.66
N GLU A 81 -11.98 30.16 5.68
CA GLU A 81 -11.60 31.22 4.75
C GLU A 81 -12.79 31.67 3.90
N SER A 82 -13.58 30.75 3.35
CA SER A 82 -14.78 31.10 2.58
C SER A 82 -15.85 31.83 3.40
N GLU A 83 -16.01 31.49 4.69
CA GLU A 83 -17.00 32.14 5.56
C GLU A 83 -16.59 33.56 6.01
N ASN A 84 -15.29 33.90 5.95
CA ASN A 84 -14.80 35.25 6.25
C ASN A 84 -14.74 36.16 5.01
N GLU A 85 -14.95 35.63 3.81
CA GLU A 85 -15.01 36.39 2.56
C GLU A 85 -16.43 36.82 2.16
N ASP A 86 -17.47 36.26 2.80
CA ASP A 86 -18.90 36.60 2.66
C ASP A 86 -19.36 37.65 3.71
#